data_AF-A0A7C2R7J3-F1
#
_entry.id   AF-A0A7C2R7J3-F1
#
_cell.length_a   1.000
_cell.length_b   1.000
_cell.length_c   1.000
_cell.angle_alpha   90.00
_cell.angle_beta   90.00
_cell.angle_gamma   90.00
#
_symmetry.space_group_name_H-M   'P 1'
#
loop_
_entity.id
_entity.type
_entity.pdbx_description
1 polymer ?
#
loop_
_entity_poly.entity_id
_entity_poly.type
_entity_poly.pdbx_seq_one_letter_code
_entity_poly.pdbx_strand_id
1 'polypeptide(L)'
;MKVVLLSTAALLATTGVALAHDTSVIDSVQARQRHQIAYGRHVGELTRREYRQLMAEQAHIAAMERRAKADGIVTGYEYRAIRRAQRAAARNIYAETHDGQVSFWRRWVHRHR
;
A
#
# COMPACT_ATOMS: atom_id res chain seq x y z
N MET A 1 -11.68 -7.87 70.27
CA MET A 1 -12.30 -7.52 68.96
C MET A 1 -11.22 -7.70 67.91
N LYS A 2 -11.37 -8.61 66.94
CA LYS A 2 -10.35 -8.91 65.92
C LYS A 2 -10.68 -8.10 64.67
N VAL A 3 -9.80 -7.19 64.29
CA VAL A 3 -9.99 -6.29 63.14
C VAL A 3 -9.64 -7.08 61.86
N VAL A 4 -10.61 -7.26 60.97
CA VAL A 4 -10.40 -7.94 59.67
C VAL A 4 -9.92 -6.89 58.67
N LEU A 5 -8.67 -7.02 58.23
CA LEU A 5 -8.06 -6.18 57.20
C LEU A 5 -8.54 -6.66 55.82
N LEU A 6 -9.43 -5.88 55.20
CA LEU A 6 -9.86 -6.05 53.80
C LEU A 6 -8.78 -5.45 52.89
N SER A 7 -7.93 -6.29 52.34
CA SER A 7 -6.92 -5.92 51.35
C SER A 7 -7.57 -5.75 49.97
N THR A 8 -7.90 -4.52 49.59
CA THR A 8 -8.32 -4.20 48.22
C THR A 8 -7.12 -4.25 47.27
N ALA A 9 -7.03 -5.29 46.45
CA ALA A 9 -6.06 -5.40 45.36
C ALA A 9 -6.46 -4.45 44.22
N ALA A 10 -5.74 -3.35 44.05
CA ALA A 10 -5.88 -2.45 42.91
C ALA A 10 -5.19 -3.07 41.68
N LEU A 11 -5.97 -3.64 40.77
CA LEU A 11 -5.50 -4.03 39.43
C LEU A 11 -5.28 -2.77 38.58
N LEU A 12 -4.02 -2.37 38.43
CA LEU A 12 -3.59 -1.38 37.44
C LEU A 12 -3.71 -2.00 36.04
N ALA A 13 -4.82 -1.77 35.37
CA ALA A 13 -4.96 -2.04 33.94
C ALA A 13 -4.17 -0.99 33.15
N THR A 14 -2.95 -1.34 32.71
CA THR A 14 -2.19 -0.54 31.75
C THR A 14 -2.86 -0.64 30.38
N THR A 15 -3.74 0.32 30.06
CA THR A 15 -4.22 0.51 28.69
C THR A 15 -3.04 0.93 27.81
N GLY A 16 -2.63 0.06 26.89
CA GLY A 16 -1.63 0.39 25.88
C GLY A 16 -2.13 1.52 24.98
N VAL A 17 -1.37 2.61 24.87
CA VAL A 17 -1.70 3.73 23.99
C VAL A 17 -1.47 3.28 22.55
N ALA A 18 -2.53 3.13 21.78
CA ALA A 18 -2.43 2.90 20.34
C ALA A 18 -2.06 4.22 19.66
N LEU A 19 -0.82 4.34 19.19
CA LEU A 19 -0.37 5.49 18.40
C LEU A 19 -0.90 5.35 16.97
N ALA A 20 -1.82 6.24 16.59
CA ALA A 20 -2.27 6.37 15.21
C ALA A 20 -1.09 6.76 14.32
N HIS A 21 -0.78 5.95 13.30
CA HIS A 21 0.24 6.28 12.31
C HIS A 21 -0.32 7.21 11.23
N ASP A 22 0.44 8.24 10.83
CA ASP A 22 0.07 9.12 9.72
C ASP A 22 0.03 8.33 8.39
N THR A 23 -1.15 8.31 7.76
CA THR A 23 -1.36 7.63 6.48
C THR A 23 -1.08 8.52 5.26
N SER A 24 -0.78 9.80 5.45
CA SER A 24 -0.50 10.75 4.34
C SER A 24 0.63 10.27 3.41
N VAL A 25 1.62 9.59 3.97
CA VAL A 25 2.73 8.97 3.24
C VAL A 25 2.25 7.78 2.40
N ILE A 26 1.29 7.00 2.89
CA ILE A 26 0.69 5.89 2.13
C ILE A 26 -0.05 6.45 0.92
N ASP A 27 -0.89 7.46 1.13
CA ASP A 27 -1.69 8.11 0.09
C ASP A 27 -0.80 8.70 -1.03
N SER A 28 0.24 9.46 -0.65
CA SER A 28 1.17 10.07 -1.61
C SER A 28 1.97 9.04 -2.42
N VAL A 29 2.41 7.94 -1.81
CA VAL A 29 3.08 6.85 -2.52
C VAL A 29 2.15 6.18 -3.52
N GLN A 30 0.89 5.90 -3.16
CA GLN A 30 -0.10 5.33 -4.09
C GLN A 30 -0.38 6.28 -5.26
N ALA A 31 -0.52 7.58 -5.02
CA ALA A 31 -0.75 8.56 -6.07
C ALA A 31 0.41 8.56 -7.09
N ARG A 32 1.65 8.56 -6.59
CA ARG A 32 2.85 8.47 -7.44
C ARG A 32 2.91 7.17 -8.24
N GLN A 33 2.61 6.03 -7.64
CA GLN A 33 2.59 4.74 -8.33
C GLN A 33 1.52 4.69 -9.42
N ARG A 34 0.30 5.16 -9.14
CA ARG A 34 -0.77 5.28 -10.14
C ARG A 34 -0.37 6.18 -11.31
N HIS A 35 0.30 7.30 -11.02
CA HIS A 35 0.83 8.18 -12.07
C HIS A 35 1.86 7.47 -12.95
N GLN A 36 2.81 6.73 -12.37
CA GLN A 36 3.81 5.96 -13.13
C GLN A 36 3.16 4.90 -14.03
N ILE A 37 2.17 4.16 -13.52
CA ILE A 37 1.45 3.15 -14.30
C ILE A 37 0.66 3.80 -15.44
N ALA A 38 -0.01 4.93 -15.18
CA ALA A 38 -0.76 5.67 -16.21
C ALA A 38 0.17 6.22 -17.29
N TYR A 39 1.31 6.80 -16.89
CA TYR A 39 2.32 7.31 -17.81
C TYR A 39 2.90 6.18 -18.67
N GLY A 40 3.36 5.07 -18.07
CA GLY A 40 3.91 3.92 -18.80
C GLY A 40 2.91 3.34 -19.80
N ARG A 41 1.61 3.36 -19.47
CA ARG A 41 0.55 2.99 -20.41
C ARG A 41 0.40 3.97 -21.56
N HIS A 42 0.47 5.28 -21.27
CA HIS A 42 0.35 6.35 -22.27
C HIS A 42 1.50 6.33 -23.27
N VAL A 43 2.76 6.19 -22.80
CA VAL A 43 3.94 6.15 -23.66
C VAL A 43 4.19 4.77 -24.30
N GLY A 44 3.38 3.78 -23.96
CA GLY A 44 3.43 2.44 -24.54
C GLY A 44 4.56 1.56 -24.00
N GLU A 45 5.13 1.91 -22.85
CA GLU A 45 6.02 1.06 -22.04
C GLU A 45 5.25 -0.11 -21.43
N LEU A 46 3.96 0.06 -21.13
CA LEU A 46 3.11 -0.99 -20.57
C LEU A 46 2.07 -1.50 -21.56
N THR A 47 1.95 -2.81 -21.66
CA THR A 47 0.85 -3.49 -22.36
C THR A 47 -0.48 -3.30 -21.61
N ARG A 48 -1.61 -3.60 -22.27
CA ARG A 48 -2.94 -3.54 -21.62
C ARG A 48 -3.08 -4.56 -20.49
N ARG A 49 -2.30 -5.65 -20.53
CA ARG A 49 -2.33 -6.70 -19.51
C ARG A 49 -1.57 -6.25 -18.27
N GLU A 50 -0.34 -5.77 -18.44
CA GLU A 50 0.50 -5.24 -17.35
C GLU A 50 -0.16 -4.07 -16.65
N TYR A 51 -0.71 -3.11 -17.41
CA TYR A 51 -1.44 -1.99 -16.82
C TYR A 51 -2.58 -2.46 -15.89
N ARG A 52 -3.37 -3.45 -16.33
CA ARG A 52 -4.48 -4.00 -15.53
C ARG A 52 -3.97 -4.74 -14.28
N GLN A 53 -2.89 -5.50 -14.41
CA GLN A 53 -2.26 -6.19 -13.29
C GLN A 53 -1.74 -5.19 -12.24
N LEU A 54 -0.98 -4.18 -12.65
CA LEU A 54 -0.44 -3.15 -11.75
C LEU A 54 -1.56 -2.33 -11.10
N MET A 55 -2.64 -2.02 -11.83
CA MET A 55 -3.82 -1.36 -11.24
C MET A 55 -4.56 -2.24 -10.23
N ALA A 56 -4.61 -3.56 -10.44
CA ALA A 56 -5.17 -4.49 -9.46
C ALA A 56 -4.33 -4.53 -8.17
N GLU A 57 -3.01 -4.47 -8.27
CA GLU A 57 -2.13 -4.34 -7.10
C GLU A 57 -2.39 -3.03 -6.33
N GLN A 58 -2.55 -1.90 -7.03
CA GLN A 58 -2.92 -0.62 -6.41
C GLN A 58 -4.28 -0.70 -5.71
N ALA A 59 -5.27 -1.35 -6.33
CA ALA A 59 -6.58 -1.55 -5.74
C ALA A 59 -6.51 -2.43 -4.47
N HIS A 60 -5.66 -3.45 -4.47
CA HIS A 60 -5.41 -4.28 -3.30
C HIS A 60 -4.80 -3.48 -2.14
N ILE A 61 -3.79 -2.65 -2.40
CA ILE A 61 -3.16 -1.80 -1.39
C ILE A 61 -4.18 -0.81 -0.82
N ALA A 62 -5.01 -0.19 -1.67
CA ALA A 62 -6.08 0.71 -1.22
C ALA A 62 -7.11 -0.03 -0.35
N ALA A 63 -7.40 -1.31 -0.64
CA ALA A 63 -8.28 -2.11 0.20
C ALA A 63 -7.65 -2.45 1.57
N MET A 64 -6.34 -2.73 1.62
CA MET A 64 -5.61 -2.91 2.88
C MET A 64 -5.67 -1.64 3.73
N GLU A 65 -5.46 -0.49 3.11
CA GLU A 65 -5.53 0.80 3.80
C GLU A 65 -6.94 1.11 4.33
N ARG A 66 -7.98 0.89 3.52
CA ARG A 66 -9.37 1.08 3.99
C ARG A 66 -9.70 0.16 5.18
N ARG A 67 -9.21 -1.07 5.16
CA ARG A 67 -9.39 -2.01 6.28
C ARG A 67 -8.67 -1.53 7.54
N ALA A 68 -7.43 -1.08 7.41
CA ALA A 68 -6.66 -0.53 8.52
C ALA A 68 -7.24 0.78 9.08
N LYS A 69 -7.99 1.54 8.27
CA LYS A 69 -8.70 2.76 8.71
C LYS A 69 -10.08 2.46 9.32
N ALA A 70 -10.58 1.22 9.23
CA ALA A 70 -11.98 0.91 9.54
C ALA A 70 -12.32 0.97 11.03
N ASP A 71 -11.36 0.63 11.90
CA ASP A 71 -11.47 0.72 13.35
C ASP A 71 -11.04 2.10 13.90
N GLY A 72 -10.68 3.03 13.01
CA GLY A 72 -10.24 4.38 13.32
C GLY A 72 -8.78 4.49 13.78
N ILE A 73 -8.04 3.39 13.90
CA ILE A 73 -6.65 3.39 14.35
C ILE A 73 -5.80 2.47 13.48
N VAL A 74 -4.95 3.08 12.65
CA VAL A 74 -3.95 2.31 11.90
C VAL A 74 -2.83 1.89 12.83
N THR A 75 -2.73 0.58 13.08
CA THR A 75 -1.66 0.01 13.91
C THR A 75 -0.31 0.02 13.19
N GLY A 76 0.78 0.00 13.95
CA GLY A 76 2.12 -0.11 13.37
C GLY A 76 2.34 -1.42 12.58
N TYR A 77 1.59 -2.49 12.87
CA TYR A 77 1.64 -3.72 12.09
C TYR A 77 1.00 -3.53 10.70
N GLU A 78 -0.21 -2.97 10.66
CA GLU A 78 -0.92 -2.70 9.39
C GLU A 78 -0.17 -1.70 8.52
N TYR A 79 0.36 -0.63 9.15
CA TYR A 79 1.20 0.34 8.46
C TYR A 79 2.40 -0.35 7.79
N ARG A 80 3.10 -1.24 8.49
CA ARG A 80 4.22 -2.01 7.93
C ARG A 80 3.77 -2.97 6.82
N ALA A 81 2.62 -3.62 6.96
CA ALA A 81 2.06 -4.49 5.93
C ALA A 81 1.74 -3.72 4.65
N ILE A 82 1.08 -2.57 4.76
CA ILE A 82 0.77 -1.68 3.62
C ILE A 82 2.06 -1.20 2.96
N ARG A 83 3.05 -0.76 3.74
CA ARG A 83 4.36 -0.33 3.20
C ARG A 83 5.10 -1.45 2.47
N ARG A 84 5.03 -2.69 2.98
CA ARG A 84 5.62 -3.85 2.30
C ARG A 84 4.92 -4.11 0.97
N ALA A 85 3.59 -4.01 0.93
CA ALA A 85 2.83 -4.15 -0.31
C ALA A 85 3.18 -3.04 -1.32
N GLN A 86 3.30 -1.79 -0.89
CA GLN A 86 3.76 -0.68 -1.74
C GLN A 86 5.17 -0.92 -2.33
N ARG A 87 6.10 -1.46 -1.54
CA ARG A 87 7.45 -1.80 -2.03
C ARG A 87 7.44 -2.97 -3.02
N ALA A 88 6.55 -3.94 -2.84
CA ALA A 88 6.35 -4.99 -3.83
C ALA A 88 5.80 -4.42 -5.14
N ALA A 89 4.74 -3.61 -5.06
CA ALA A 89 4.20 -2.92 -6.23
C ALA A 89 5.22 -2.02 -6.92
N ALA A 90 6.08 -1.31 -6.17
CA ALA A 90 7.15 -0.50 -6.77
C ALA A 90 8.13 -1.33 -7.60
N ARG A 91 8.49 -2.53 -7.14
CA ARG A 91 9.37 -3.46 -7.87
C ARG A 91 8.68 -4.00 -9.11
N ASN A 92 7.40 -4.33 -9.01
CA ASN A 92 6.61 -4.78 -10.16
C ASN A 92 6.47 -3.68 -11.21
N ILE A 93 6.11 -2.46 -10.80
CA ILE A 93 6.06 -1.29 -11.70
C ILE A 93 7.40 -1.11 -12.42
N TYR A 94 8.52 -1.16 -11.68
CA TYR A 94 9.84 -1.03 -12.26
C TYR A 94 10.16 -2.15 -13.25
N ALA A 95 9.86 -3.39 -12.89
CA ALA A 95 10.08 -4.55 -13.77
C ALA A 95 9.27 -4.41 -15.06
N GLU A 96 7.96 -4.17 -14.98
CA GLU A 96 7.09 -4.09 -16.15
C GLU A 96 7.38 -2.86 -17.03
N THR A 97 7.89 -1.75 -16.48
CA THR A 97 8.27 -0.59 -17.31
C THR A 97 9.65 -0.73 -17.96
N HIS A 98 10.50 -1.66 -17.49
CA HIS A 98 11.88 -1.82 -17.94
C HIS A 98 12.18 -3.17 -18.61
N ASP A 99 11.25 -4.14 -18.62
CA ASP A 99 11.48 -5.49 -19.17
C ASP A 99 11.57 -5.55 -20.70
N GLY A 100 11.43 -4.41 -21.38
CA GLY A 100 11.56 -4.31 -22.83
C GLY A 100 10.34 -4.83 -23.59
N GLN A 101 9.24 -5.22 -22.91
CA GLN A 101 7.95 -5.53 -23.54
C GLN A 101 7.25 -4.26 -24.03
N VAL A 102 7.88 -3.56 -24.96
CA VAL A 102 7.28 -2.40 -25.62
C VAL A 102 5.98 -2.80 -26.31
N SER A 103 4.94 -1.99 -26.13
CA SER A 103 3.64 -2.27 -26.74
C SER A 103 3.77 -2.37 -28.27
N PHE A 104 2.97 -3.24 -28.89
CA PHE A 104 3.02 -3.48 -30.35
C PHE A 104 2.88 -2.18 -31.17
N TRP A 105 2.14 -1.19 -30.65
CA TRP A 105 1.98 0.13 -31.27
C TRP A 105 3.32 0.85 -31.46
N ARG A 106 4.22 0.79 -30.46
CA ARG A 106 5.57 1.38 -30.55
C ARG A 106 6.45 0.65 -31.58
N ARG A 107 6.32 -0.68 -31.65
CA ARG A 107 6.98 -1.51 -32.68
C ARG A 107 6.51 -1.18 -34.10
N TRP A 108 5.20 -0.96 -34.28
CA TRP A 108 4.61 -0.63 -35.57
C TRP A 108 4.99 0.78 -36.05
N VAL A 109 4.94 1.79 -35.16
CA VAL A 109 5.29 3.18 -35.50
C VAL A 109 6.78 3.34 -35.85
N HIS A 110 7.70 2.65 -35.17
CA HIS A 110 9.13 2.75 -35.48
C HIS A 110 9.58 1.92 -36.69
N ARG A 111 8.84 0.88 -37.09
CA ARG A 111 9.20 0.02 -38.24
C ARG A 111 8.87 0.65 -39.60
N HIS A 112 8.03 1.69 -39.62
CA HIS A 112 7.59 2.37 -40.83
C HIS A 112 7.98 3.86 -40.85
N ARG A 113 9.11 4.20 -40.23
CA ARG A 113 9.81 5.46 -40.46
C ARG A 113 11.02 5.25 -41.35
#